data_AF-A0A5T0DP07-F1
#
_entry.id   AF-A0A5T0DP07-F1
#
_cell.length_a   1.000
_cell.length_b   1.000
_cell.length_c   1.000
_cell.angle_alpha   90.00
_cell.angle_beta   90.00
_cell.angle_gamma   90.00
#
_symmetry.space_group_name_H-M   'P 1'
#
loop_
_entity.id
_entity.type
_entity.pdbx_description
1 polymer ?
#
loop_
_entity_poly.entity_id
_entity_poly.type
_entity_poly.pdbx_seq_one_letter_code
_entity_poly.pdbx_strand_id
1 'polypeptide(L)'
;NCKEKTLKRLQEFSKQSGIDLHKNIVINSKSYPSILTLVDKLDFYINDMNEFSLIHGDFCFSNIMYDFRSGTIKTFDPRGFDFSGKITPYGDKKYDFAKLVHSVFGLYDFIIAGFFECKVNSDNIEFFIEEDKNILDIQKEFLNIFNIDDNIKALTLHLFLSMLPLHNDFKEKQMAFLANAFILYDKFFKESK
;
A
#
# COMPACT_ATOMS: atom_id res chain seq x y z
N ASN A 1 -4.05 3.77 -16.92
CA ASN A 1 -2.81 3.16 -16.38
C ASN A 1 -2.72 3.36 -14.86
N CYS A 2 -2.10 2.44 -14.09
CA CYS A 2 -1.88 2.55 -12.63
C CYS A 2 -1.14 3.84 -12.24
N LYS A 3 -0.10 4.21 -13.00
CA LYS A 3 0.66 5.44 -12.78
C LYS A 3 -0.18 6.69 -12.92
N GLU A 4 -0.91 6.84 -14.02
CA GLU A 4 -1.79 8.00 -14.26
C GLU A 4 -2.80 8.20 -13.13
N LYS A 5 -3.42 7.11 -12.66
CA LYS A 5 -4.34 7.16 -11.53
C LYS A 5 -3.64 7.62 -10.25
N THR A 6 -2.46 7.06 -9.97
CA THR A 6 -1.65 7.43 -8.81
C THR A 6 -1.30 8.93 -8.87
N LEU A 7 -0.80 9.42 -9.99
CA LEU A 7 -0.44 10.83 -10.19
C LEU A 7 -1.64 11.76 -10.00
N LYS A 8 -2.81 11.42 -10.57
CA LYS A 8 -4.05 12.21 -10.37
C LYS A 8 -4.42 12.32 -8.89
N ARG A 9 -4.30 11.21 -8.15
CA ARG A 9 -4.59 11.16 -6.71
C ARG A 9 -3.53 11.88 -5.87
N LEU A 10 -2.27 11.83 -6.28
CA LEU A 10 -1.20 12.58 -5.61
C LEU A 10 -1.36 14.09 -5.77
N GLN A 11 -1.84 14.56 -6.93
CA GLN A 11 -2.17 15.98 -7.12
C GLN A 11 -3.27 16.44 -6.16
N GLU A 12 -4.29 15.61 -5.94
CA GLU A 12 -5.33 15.88 -4.94
C GLU A 12 -4.75 15.90 -3.52
N PHE A 13 -3.94 14.90 -3.18
CA PHE A 13 -3.22 14.84 -1.90
C PHE A 13 -2.36 16.08 -1.65
N SER A 14 -1.62 16.56 -2.64
CA SER A 14 -0.78 17.77 -2.52
C SER A 14 -1.61 19.00 -2.19
N LYS A 15 -2.78 19.17 -2.83
CA LYS A 15 -3.72 20.26 -2.55
C LYS A 15 -4.31 20.19 -1.15
N GLN A 16 -4.60 18.98 -0.67
CA GLN A 16 -5.20 18.75 0.65
C GLN A 16 -4.19 18.93 1.79
N SER A 17 -2.99 18.36 1.66
CA SER A 17 -1.98 18.30 2.72
C SER A 17 -1.02 19.50 2.72
N GLY A 18 -0.89 20.19 1.59
CA GLY A 18 0.14 21.22 1.36
C GLY A 18 1.53 20.64 1.08
N ILE A 19 1.68 19.32 0.97
CA ILE A 19 2.97 18.68 0.68
C ILE A 19 3.35 18.89 -0.79
N ASP A 20 4.58 19.34 -1.00
CA ASP A 20 5.19 19.47 -2.32
C ASP A 20 5.70 18.11 -2.81
N LEU A 21 5.10 17.61 -3.88
CA LEU A 21 5.41 16.30 -4.45
C LEU A 21 6.82 16.21 -5.06
N HIS A 22 7.48 17.37 -5.31
CA HIS A 22 8.81 17.48 -5.88
C HIS A 22 9.93 17.61 -4.84
N LYS A 23 9.59 17.89 -3.58
CA LYS A 23 10.59 18.03 -2.51
C LYS A 23 10.92 16.68 -1.89
N ASN A 24 12.16 16.59 -1.42
CA ASN A 24 12.58 15.47 -0.57
C ASN A 24 11.76 15.44 0.71
N ILE A 25 11.56 14.25 1.24
CA ILE A 25 10.80 14.02 2.47
C ILE A 25 11.76 13.46 3.51
N VAL A 26 11.66 13.91 4.76
CA VAL A 26 12.41 13.33 5.87
C VAL A 26 11.47 12.48 6.70
N ILE A 27 11.82 11.19 6.87
CA ILE A 27 11.08 10.24 7.71
C ILE A 27 12.07 9.61 8.68
N ASN A 28 11.77 9.62 9.99
CA ASN A 28 12.63 9.08 11.04
C ASN A 28 14.10 9.56 10.91
N SER A 29 14.27 10.86 10.69
CA SER A 29 15.59 11.51 10.47
C SER A 29 16.36 11.06 9.21
N LYS A 30 15.75 10.22 8.36
CA LYS A 30 16.32 9.77 7.09
C LYS A 30 15.70 10.55 5.93
N SER A 31 16.55 11.04 5.04
CA SER A 31 16.12 11.78 3.85
C SER A 31 15.77 10.83 2.71
N TYR A 32 14.57 10.99 2.17
CA TYR A 32 14.01 10.26 1.04
C TYR A 32 13.86 11.17 -0.18
N PRO A 33 13.92 10.60 -1.40
CA PRO A 33 13.62 11.36 -2.60
C PRO A 33 12.15 11.82 -2.60
N SER A 34 11.82 12.71 -3.52
CA SER A 34 10.45 13.20 -3.68
C SER A 34 9.44 12.08 -3.99
N ILE A 35 8.16 12.35 -3.73
CA ILE A 35 7.06 11.40 -4.02
C ILE A 35 7.02 11.07 -5.51
N LEU A 36 7.21 12.06 -6.38
CA LEU A 36 7.21 11.83 -7.83
C LEU A 36 8.41 10.98 -8.26
N THR A 37 9.58 11.21 -7.68
CA THR A 37 10.75 10.36 -7.91
C THR A 37 10.52 8.93 -7.44
N LEU A 38 9.81 8.72 -6.33
CA LEU A 38 9.40 7.39 -5.90
C LEU A 38 8.46 6.75 -6.94
N VAL A 39 7.41 7.45 -7.38
CA VAL A 39 6.48 6.96 -8.41
C VAL A 39 7.21 6.53 -9.69
N ASP A 40 8.15 7.35 -10.18
CA ASP A 40 8.91 7.03 -11.39
C ASP A 40 9.79 5.79 -11.23
N LYS A 41 10.36 5.59 -10.03
CA LYS A 41 11.11 4.35 -9.71
C LYS A 41 10.21 3.13 -9.67
N LEU A 42 9.00 3.25 -9.15
CA LEU A 42 8.04 2.14 -9.05
C LEU A 42 7.52 1.72 -10.43
N ASP A 43 7.28 2.69 -11.30
CA ASP A 43 6.76 2.48 -12.66
C ASP A 43 7.68 1.59 -13.50
N PHE A 44 9.00 1.62 -13.25
CA PHE A 44 9.97 0.72 -13.89
C PHE A 44 9.68 -0.77 -13.66
N TYR A 45 9.05 -1.11 -12.52
CA TYR A 45 8.71 -2.49 -12.16
C TYR A 45 7.27 -2.87 -12.54
N ILE A 46 6.48 -1.94 -13.09
CA ILE A 46 5.10 -2.21 -13.50
C ILE A 46 5.07 -2.87 -14.87
N ASN A 47 4.65 -4.13 -14.90
CA ASN A 47 4.37 -4.87 -16.12
C ASN A 47 2.93 -4.63 -16.59
N ASP A 48 2.69 -4.83 -17.89
CA ASP A 48 1.35 -4.74 -18.47
C ASP A 48 0.39 -5.78 -17.88
N MET A 49 -0.90 -5.39 -17.82
CA MET A 49 -1.99 -6.26 -17.38
C MET A 49 -2.25 -7.31 -18.47
N ASN A 50 -1.75 -8.52 -18.26
CA ASN A 50 -1.81 -9.58 -19.26
C ASN A 50 -2.96 -10.58 -19.03
N GLU A 51 -3.55 -10.62 -17.83
CA GLU A 51 -4.55 -11.63 -17.46
C GLU A 51 -5.71 -11.02 -16.67
N PHE A 52 -6.89 -10.96 -17.29
CA PHE A 52 -8.14 -10.64 -16.61
C PHE A 52 -8.72 -11.89 -15.97
N SER A 53 -9.07 -11.80 -14.70
CA SER A 53 -9.67 -12.87 -13.92
C SER A 53 -10.73 -12.31 -12.97
N LEU A 54 -11.53 -13.19 -12.36
CA LEU A 54 -12.42 -12.78 -11.28
C LEU A 54 -11.56 -12.28 -10.11
N ILE A 55 -11.81 -11.04 -9.67
CA ILE A 55 -11.12 -10.43 -8.53
C ILE A 55 -12.12 -9.96 -7.48
N HIS A 56 -11.65 -9.88 -6.24
CA HIS A 56 -12.33 -9.20 -5.15
C HIS A 56 -12.30 -7.68 -5.35
N GLY A 57 -11.14 -7.15 -5.77
CA GLY A 57 -10.92 -5.72 -5.97
C GLY A 57 -10.67 -4.92 -4.68
N ASP A 58 -10.76 -5.56 -3.52
CA ASP A 58 -10.34 -5.01 -2.22
C ASP A 58 -9.90 -6.11 -1.24
N PHE A 59 -8.96 -6.95 -1.69
CA PHE A 59 -8.57 -8.18 -1.01
C PHE A 59 -7.58 -7.96 0.15
N CYS A 60 -7.89 -7.06 1.08
CA CYS A 60 -7.13 -6.82 2.31
C CYS A 60 -7.64 -7.69 3.47
N PHE A 61 -6.85 -7.83 4.53
CA PHE A 61 -7.20 -8.68 5.69
C PHE A 61 -8.50 -8.28 6.36
N SER A 62 -8.80 -6.98 6.45
CA SER A 62 -10.09 -6.48 6.94
C SER A 62 -11.32 -7.01 6.18
N ASN A 63 -11.14 -7.54 4.97
CA ASN A 63 -12.20 -8.15 4.14
C ASN A 63 -12.14 -9.68 4.08
N ILE A 64 -11.31 -10.30 4.94
CA ILE A 64 -11.09 -11.75 4.99
C ILE A 64 -11.35 -12.25 6.42
N MET A 65 -12.19 -13.28 6.53
CA MET A 65 -12.49 -13.94 7.80
C MET A 65 -12.16 -15.43 7.71
N TYR A 66 -11.49 -15.95 8.74
CA TYR A 66 -11.27 -17.39 8.90
C TYR A 66 -12.32 -18.00 9.82
N ASP A 67 -13.09 -18.95 9.31
CA ASP A 67 -14.06 -19.72 10.10
C ASP A 67 -13.39 -20.97 10.65
N PHE A 68 -12.97 -20.90 11.91
CA PHE A 68 -12.30 -22.01 12.62
C PHE A 68 -13.12 -23.29 12.70
N ARG A 69 -14.46 -23.22 12.65
CA ARG A 69 -15.31 -24.42 12.76
C ARG A 69 -15.33 -25.22 11.47
N SER A 70 -15.41 -24.51 10.34
CA SER A 70 -15.44 -25.15 9.02
C SER A 70 -14.06 -25.26 8.37
N GLY A 71 -13.04 -24.60 8.92
CA GLY A 71 -11.71 -24.51 8.33
C GLY A 71 -11.70 -23.74 7.01
N THR A 72 -12.65 -22.82 6.80
CA THR A 72 -12.82 -22.10 5.53
C THR A 72 -12.45 -20.62 5.64
N ILE A 73 -11.98 -20.07 4.53
CA ILE A 73 -11.79 -18.63 4.36
C ILE A 73 -13.05 -18.06 3.72
N LYS A 74 -13.61 -17.00 4.31
CA LYS A 74 -14.76 -16.25 3.80
C LYS A 74 -14.36 -14.82 3.53
N THR A 75 -14.81 -14.27 2.41
CA THR A 75 -14.45 -12.94 1.95
C THR A 75 -15.73 -12.11 1.78
N PHE A 76 -15.63 -10.80 1.98
CA PHE A 76 -16.78 -9.90 1.91
C PHE A 76 -16.38 -8.52 1.39
N ASP A 77 -17.39 -7.75 0.95
CA ASP A 77 -17.21 -6.43 0.34
C ASP A 77 -16.36 -6.41 -0.96
N PRO A 78 -16.68 -7.25 -1.96
CA PRO A 78 -16.04 -7.13 -3.27
C PRO A 78 -16.49 -5.84 -3.96
N ARG A 79 -15.54 -5.08 -4.53
CA ARG A 79 -15.83 -3.77 -5.13
C ARG A 79 -16.74 -3.85 -6.37
N GLY A 80 -16.52 -4.82 -7.24
CA GLY A 80 -17.33 -5.02 -8.45
C GLY A 80 -17.24 -3.93 -9.53
N PHE A 81 -16.23 -3.06 -9.50
CA PHE A 81 -15.97 -2.08 -10.56
C PHE A 81 -14.47 -1.95 -10.88
N ASP A 82 -14.15 -1.64 -12.13
CA ASP A 82 -12.78 -1.38 -12.57
C ASP A 82 -12.34 0.07 -12.27
N PHE A 83 -11.10 0.39 -12.65
CA PHE A 83 -10.54 1.73 -12.44
C PHE A 83 -11.20 2.85 -13.24
N SER A 84 -12.00 2.53 -14.26
CA SER A 84 -12.80 3.49 -15.03
C SER A 84 -14.20 3.70 -14.44
N GLY A 85 -14.55 2.97 -13.36
CA GLY A 85 -15.88 3.01 -12.76
C GLY A 85 -16.90 2.13 -13.50
N LYS A 86 -16.45 1.31 -14.45
CA LYS A 86 -17.32 0.34 -15.12
C LYS A 86 -17.57 -0.82 -14.16
N ILE A 87 -18.84 -1.21 -14.02
CA ILE A 87 -19.23 -2.38 -13.24
C ILE A 87 -18.68 -3.63 -13.95
N THR A 88 -17.79 -4.34 -13.26
CA THR A 88 -17.20 -5.59 -13.72
C THR A 88 -16.58 -6.32 -12.53
N PRO A 89 -16.76 -7.65 -12.43
CA PRO A 89 -16.05 -8.46 -11.44
C PRO A 89 -14.64 -8.87 -11.91
N TYR A 90 -14.27 -8.50 -13.14
CA TYR A 90 -13.00 -8.88 -13.75
C TYR A 90 -11.93 -7.79 -13.64
N GLY A 91 -10.71 -8.20 -13.32
CA GLY A 91 -9.52 -7.35 -13.29
C GLY A 91 -8.24 -8.18 -13.20
N ASP A 92 -7.11 -7.52 -12.95
CA ASP A 92 -5.82 -8.19 -12.82
C ASP A 92 -5.69 -8.85 -11.43
N LYS A 93 -5.47 -10.17 -11.39
CA LYS A 93 -5.26 -10.94 -10.15
C LYS A 93 -4.11 -10.40 -9.30
N LYS A 94 -3.10 -9.79 -9.93
CA LYS A 94 -1.97 -9.17 -9.24
C LYS A 94 -2.40 -8.01 -8.35
N TYR A 95 -3.52 -7.37 -8.66
CA TYR A 95 -4.09 -6.32 -7.83
C TYR A 95 -4.55 -6.85 -6.46
N ASP A 96 -5.28 -7.97 -6.44
CA ASP A 96 -5.69 -8.63 -5.20
C ASP A 96 -4.48 -9.17 -4.44
N PHE A 97 -3.48 -9.71 -5.14
CA PHE A 97 -2.26 -10.17 -4.49
C PHE A 97 -1.47 -9.02 -3.88
N ALA A 98 -1.35 -7.88 -4.57
CA ALA A 98 -0.76 -6.66 -4.00
C ALA A 98 -1.56 -6.14 -2.79
N LYS A 99 -2.88 -6.30 -2.77
CA LYS A 99 -3.73 -5.97 -1.60
C LYS A 99 -3.48 -6.90 -0.40
N LEU A 100 -3.16 -8.17 -0.62
CA LEU A 100 -2.68 -9.04 0.47
C LEU A 100 -1.31 -8.59 0.98
N VAL A 101 -0.36 -8.30 0.09
CA VAL A 101 0.99 -7.83 0.48
C VAL A 101 0.91 -6.49 1.22
N HIS A 102 -0.04 -5.63 0.83
CA HIS A 102 -0.38 -4.38 1.50
C HIS A 102 -0.82 -4.59 2.96
N SER A 103 -1.58 -5.65 3.25
CA SER A 103 -1.94 -6.04 4.61
C SER A 103 -0.76 -6.68 5.37
N VAL A 104 -0.05 -7.64 4.76
CA VAL A 104 0.97 -8.46 5.44
C VAL A 104 2.26 -7.69 5.73
N PHE A 105 2.81 -7.01 4.72
CA PHE A 105 4.09 -6.31 4.82
C PHE A 105 3.91 -4.82 5.01
N GLY A 106 2.86 -4.26 4.41
CA GLY A 106 2.52 -2.86 4.58
C GLY A 106 1.79 -2.57 5.89
N LEU A 107 1.34 -3.59 6.64
CA LEU A 107 0.59 -3.43 7.89
C LEU A 107 -0.58 -2.44 7.74
N TYR A 108 -1.20 -2.44 6.56
CA TYR A 108 -2.27 -1.51 6.22
C TYR A 108 -3.38 -1.50 7.27
N ASP A 109 -3.81 -2.69 7.70
CA ASP A 109 -4.91 -2.85 8.65
C ASP A 109 -4.55 -2.29 10.04
N PHE A 110 -3.27 -2.29 10.42
CA PHE A 110 -2.80 -1.63 11.65
C PHE A 110 -2.92 -0.12 11.55
N ILE A 111 -2.52 0.47 10.41
CA ILE A 111 -2.67 1.92 10.18
C ILE A 111 -4.16 2.32 10.16
N ILE A 112 -5.01 1.50 9.54
CA ILE A 112 -6.46 1.75 9.54
C ILE A 112 -7.03 1.70 10.96
N ALA A 113 -6.63 0.71 11.75
CA ALA A 113 -7.08 0.51 13.13
C ALA A 113 -6.45 1.47 14.16
N GLY A 114 -5.42 2.24 13.78
CA GLY A 114 -4.76 3.19 14.67
C GLY A 114 -3.61 2.60 15.50
N PHE A 115 -3.13 1.41 15.16
CA PHE A 115 -1.98 0.77 15.81
C PHE A 115 -0.66 1.25 15.20
N PHE A 116 -0.42 2.56 15.27
CA PHE A 116 0.80 3.21 14.80
C PHE A 116 1.06 4.48 15.61
N GLU A 117 2.30 4.95 15.60
CA GLU A 117 2.66 6.28 16.06
C GLU A 117 3.05 7.12 14.85
N CYS A 118 2.46 8.31 14.69
CA CYS A 118 2.88 9.26 13.66
C CYS A 118 2.87 10.69 14.20
N LYS A 119 4.00 11.39 14.11
CA LYS A 119 4.13 12.81 14.44
C LYS A 119 4.71 13.56 13.26
N VAL A 120 4.24 14.77 13.03
CA VAL A 120 4.62 15.59 11.89
C VAL A 120 5.20 16.90 12.42
N ASN A 121 6.51 17.08 12.24
CA ASN A 121 7.27 18.20 12.77
C ASN A 121 7.92 18.95 11.61
N SER A 122 7.34 20.09 11.20
CA SER A 122 7.80 20.91 10.07
C SER A 122 8.03 20.08 8.79
N ASP A 123 9.26 19.63 8.54
CA ASP A 123 9.68 18.87 7.36
C ASP A 123 10.01 17.38 7.66
N ASN A 124 9.80 16.92 8.90
CA ASN A 124 10.09 15.55 9.35
C ASN A 124 8.81 14.82 9.79
N ILE A 125 8.67 13.57 9.33
CA ILE A 125 7.65 12.65 9.79
C ILE A 125 8.32 11.60 10.68
N GLU A 126 7.93 11.56 11.95
CA GLU A 126 8.25 10.45 12.84
C GLU A 126 7.13 9.42 12.70
N PHE A 127 7.47 8.20 12.32
CA PHE A 127 6.49 7.15 12.10
C PHE A 127 7.02 5.80 12.58
N PHE A 128 6.17 5.06 13.28
CA PHE A 128 6.50 3.77 13.85
C PHE A 128 5.27 2.86 13.90
N ILE A 129 5.48 1.58 13.59
CA ILE A 129 4.56 0.49 13.87
C ILE A 129 5.36 -0.58 14.59
N GLU A 130 4.83 -1.08 15.71
CA GLU A 130 5.44 -2.20 16.43
C GLU A 130 5.23 -3.50 15.62
N GLU A 131 6.34 -4.09 15.16
CA GLU A 131 6.34 -5.42 14.54
C GLU A 131 6.72 -6.47 15.59
N ASP A 132 5.71 -7.06 16.23
CA ASP A 132 5.93 -8.14 17.20
C ASP A 132 6.37 -9.45 16.52
N LYS A 133 6.76 -10.43 17.35
CA LYS A 133 7.19 -11.74 16.85
C LYS A 133 6.12 -12.43 15.99
N ASN A 134 4.84 -12.27 16.32
CA ASN A 134 3.77 -12.92 15.56
C ASN A 134 3.65 -12.34 14.15
N ILE A 135 3.76 -11.02 14.01
CA ILE A 135 3.77 -10.34 12.70
C ILE A 135 4.94 -10.85 11.86
N LEU A 136 6.13 -10.94 12.44
CA LEU A 136 7.31 -11.44 11.74
C LEU A 136 7.17 -12.92 11.32
N ASP A 137 6.59 -13.76 12.19
CA ASP A 137 6.32 -15.17 11.88
C ASP A 137 5.28 -15.30 10.74
N ILE A 138 4.24 -14.45 10.72
CA ILE A 138 3.24 -14.38 9.63
C ILE A 138 3.90 -13.95 8.31
N GLN A 139 4.71 -12.88 8.33
CA GLN A 139 5.43 -12.42 7.14
C GLN A 139 6.36 -13.50 6.57
N LYS A 140 7.06 -14.23 7.46
CA LYS A 140 7.93 -15.34 7.07
C LYS A 140 7.13 -16.47 6.43
N GLU A 141 6.04 -16.90 7.05
CA GLU A 141 5.21 -17.97 6.49
C GLU A 141 4.55 -17.56 5.17
N PHE A 142 4.17 -16.29 5.04
CA PHE A 142 3.66 -15.76 3.78
C PHE A 142 4.68 -15.91 2.64
N LEU A 143 5.96 -15.63 2.88
CA LEU A 143 7.02 -15.81 1.88
C LEU A 143 7.34 -17.28 1.58
N ASN A 144 7.06 -18.20 2.50
CA ASN A 144 7.18 -19.65 2.25
C ASN A 144 6.12 -20.14 1.25
N ILE A 145 4.95 -19.48 1.23
CA ILE A 145 3.80 -19.88 0.41
C ILE A 145 3.76 -19.08 -0.91
N PHE A 146 4.06 -17.78 -0.86
CA PHE A 146 3.88 -16.85 -1.96
C PHE A 146 5.19 -16.20 -2.38
N ASN A 147 5.45 -16.19 -3.69
CA ASN A 147 6.55 -15.41 -4.26
C ASN A 147 6.11 -13.98 -4.57
N ILE A 148 6.73 -13.00 -3.92
CA ILE A 148 6.46 -11.58 -4.16
C ILE A 148 7.54 -11.02 -5.09
N ASP A 149 7.20 -10.89 -6.37
CA ASP A 149 8.09 -10.25 -7.35
C ASP A 149 8.08 -8.73 -7.23
N ASP A 150 8.98 -8.08 -7.97
CA ASP A 150 9.12 -6.62 -7.94
C ASP A 150 7.88 -5.89 -8.48
N ASN A 151 7.09 -6.54 -9.35
CA ASN A 151 5.85 -5.98 -9.86
C ASN A 151 4.79 -5.90 -8.75
N ILE A 152 4.65 -6.94 -7.93
CA ILE A 152 3.74 -6.94 -6.77
C ILE A 152 4.19 -5.94 -5.71
N LYS A 153 5.50 -5.85 -5.43
CA LYS A 153 6.06 -4.84 -4.51
C LYS A 153 5.72 -3.42 -4.98
N ALA A 154 5.92 -3.13 -6.27
CA ALA A 154 5.62 -1.82 -6.83
C ALA A 154 4.11 -1.51 -6.84
N LEU A 155 3.26 -2.48 -7.20
CA LEU A 155 1.80 -2.34 -7.11
C LEU A 155 1.35 -2.04 -5.68
N THR A 156 1.94 -2.71 -4.68
CA THR A 156 1.66 -2.48 -3.26
C THR A 156 1.98 -1.04 -2.86
N LEU A 157 3.11 -0.50 -3.29
CA LEU A 157 3.49 0.88 -3.00
C LEU A 157 2.60 1.90 -3.73
N HIS A 158 2.19 1.60 -4.96
CA HIS A 158 1.18 2.38 -5.67
C HIS A 158 -0.16 2.41 -4.93
N LEU A 159 -0.57 1.32 -4.27
CA LEU A 159 -1.79 1.31 -3.45
C LEU A 159 -1.70 2.35 -2.32
N PHE A 160 -0.62 2.35 -1.54
CA PHE A 160 -0.39 3.33 -0.47
C PHE A 160 -0.40 4.77 -0.99
N LEU A 161 0.34 5.06 -2.05
CA LEU A 161 0.41 6.40 -2.63
C LEU A 161 -0.95 6.86 -3.18
N SER A 162 -1.67 5.94 -3.83
CA SER A 162 -2.96 6.26 -4.42
C SER A 162 -4.08 6.43 -3.38
N MET A 163 -3.94 5.98 -2.14
CA MET A 163 -5.01 6.15 -1.14
C MET A 163 -4.83 7.36 -0.23
N LEU A 164 -3.69 8.04 -0.29
CA LEU A 164 -3.43 9.28 0.47
C LEU A 164 -4.59 10.30 0.44
N PRO A 165 -5.17 10.68 -0.70
CA PRO A 165 -6.25 11.69 -0.69
C PRO A 165 -7.57 11.19 -0.07
N LEU A 166 -7.73 9.87 0.09
CA LEU A 166 -8.94 9.26 0.66
C LEU A 166 -8.96 9.34 2.20
N HIS A 167 -7.86 9.75 2.82
CA HIS A 167 -7.70 9.82 4.27
C HIS A 167 -7.46 11.25 4.77
N ASN A 168 -7.94 12.25 4.03
CA ASN A 168 -7.78 13.67 4.37
C ASN A 168 -8.42 14.06 5.72
N ASP A 169 -9.44 13.31 6.17
CA ASP A 169 -10.11 13.56 7.46
C ASP A 169 -9.19 13.33 8.66
N PHE A 170 -8.10 12.55 8.48
CA PHE A 170 -7.14 12.22 9.53
C PHE A 170 -5.71 12.42 9.05
N LYS A 171 -5.20 13.65 9.20
CA LYS A 171 -3.85 14.04 8.76
C LYS A 171 -2.77 13.08 9.23
N GLU A 172 -2.82 12.63 10.48
CA GLU A 172 -1.85 11.67 11.04
C GLU A 172 -1.86 10.34 10.28
N LYS A 173 -3.04 9.80 9.97
CA LYS A 173 -3.19 8.56 9.19
C LYS A 173 -2.72 8.74 7.75
N GLN A 174 -3.02 9.89 7.15
CA GLN A 174 -2.53 10.25 5.83
C GLN A 174 -0.99 10.30 5.78
N MET A 175 -0.35 10.90 6.79
CA MET A 175 1.12 10.93 6.89
C MET A 175 1.72 9.57 7.23
N ALA A 176 1.05 8.76 8.03
CA ALA A 176 1.45 7.39 8.31
C ALA A 176 1.51 6.56 7.03
N PHE A 177 0.49 6.64 6.15
CA PHE A 177 0.53 5.95 4.86
C PHE A 177 1.66 6.43 3.95
N LEU A 178 1.94 7.73 3.94
CA LEU A 178 3.05 8.29 3.18
C LEU A 178 4.39 7.77 3.70
N ALA A 179 4.62 7.86 5.02
CA ALA A 179 5.85 7.41 5.66
C ALA A 179 6.07 5.90 5.46
N ASN A 180 5.00 5.11 5.65
CA ASN A 180 5.02 3.67 5.45
C ASN A 180 5.38 3.29 4.01
N ALA A 181 4.90 4.02 3.00
CA ALA A 181 5.28 3.76 1.61
C ALA A 181 6.80 3.89 1.38
N PHE A 182 7.46 4.89 1.97
CA PHE A 182 8.91 5.07 1.84
C PHE A 182 9.72 4.04 2.63
N ILE A 183 9.29 3.70 3.83
CA ILE A 183 9.94 2.65 4.64
C ILE A 183 9.79 1.29 3.95
N LEU A 184 8.59 0.97 3.47
CA LEU A 184 8.33 -0.27 2.76
C LEU A 184 9.11 -0.35 1.44
N TYR A 185 9.29 0.78 0.74
CA TYR A 185 10.18 0.83 -0.44
C TYR A 185 11.61 0.42 -0.11
N ASP A 186 12.17 0.88 1.03
CA ASP A 186 13.50 0.48 1.45
C ASP A 186 13.56 -1.01 1.84
N LYS A 187 12.57 -1.50 2.61
CA LYS A 187 12.43 -2.93 2.99
C LYS A 187 12.38 -3.82 1.74
N PHE A 188 11.66 -3.38 0.70
CA PHE A 188 11.50 -4.14 -0.54
C PHE A 188 12.70 -4.09 -1.48
N PHE A 189 13.31 -2.92 -1.67
CA PHE A 189 14.25 -2.69 -2.79
C PHE A 189 15.68 -2.32 -2.37
N LYS A 190 15.93 -1.97 -1.10
CA LYS A 190 17.28 -1.59 -0.63
C LYS A 190 17.87 -2.58 0.36
N GLU A 191 17.07 -3.16 1.25
CA GLU A 191 17.55 -4.14 2.23
C GLU A 191 17.71 -5.55 1.62
N SER A 192 17.16 -5.78 0.43
CA SER A 192 17.31 -7.04 -0.33
C SER A 192 18.64 -7.15 -1.13
N LYS A 193 19.65 -6.34 -0.82
CA LYS A 193 20.98 -6.36 -1.46
C LYS A 193 22.11 -6.58 -0.48
#